data_AF-A0A520YH34-F1
#
_entry.id   AF-A0A520YH34-F1
#
_cell.length_a   1.000
_cell.length_b   1.000
_cell.length_c   1.000
_cell.angle_alpha   90.00
_cell.angle_beta   90.00
_cell.angle_gamma   90.00
#
_symmetry.space_group_name_H-M   'P 1'
#
loop_
_entity.id
_entity.type
_entity.pdbx_description
1 polymer ?
#
loop_
_entity_poly.entity_id
_entity_poly.type
_entity_poly.pdbx_seq_one_letter_code
_entity_poly.pdbx_strand_id
1 'polypeptide(L)'
;MQWAPQFDLAMLKLAAIAVIIPSLGEELLFRAAILPKPEAEAPLPIKWMVLSTLMFVLWHPIQAPIYGGAFGAMMLNPWFLVAVALTGFACARLYWETRSIWPAVALHWIVIMAWKALLDGPSPWTTA
;
A
#
# COMPACT_ATOMS: atom_id res chain seq x y z
N MET A 1 12.16 11.33 6.28
CA MET A 1 12.23 9.96 6.82
C MET A 1 13.60 9.80 7.43
N GLN A 2 13.66 9.24 8.64
CA GLN A 2 14.89 9.04 9.41
C GLN A 2 14.89 7.62 9.94
N TRP A 3 16.06 6.98 10.01
CA TRP A 3 16.16 5.67 10.66
C TRP A 3 15.89 5.83 12.16
N ALA A 4 14.74 5.33 12.62
CA ALA A 4 14.29 5.41 14.00
C ALA A 4 13.41 4.18 14.32
N PRO A 5 14.03 3.03 14.63
CA PRO A 5 13.30 1.80 14.91
C PRO A 5 12.42 1.92 16.17
N GLN A 6 11.14 1.60 16.03
CA GLN A 6 10.11 1.63 17.08
C GLN A 6 9.39 0.28 17.14
N PHE A 7 9.44 -0.40 18.30
CA PHE A 7 8.86 -1.74 18.50
C PHE A 7 8.05 -1.81 19.80
N ASP A 8 7.21 -0.81 20.04
CA ASP A 8 6.37 -0.74 21.22
C ASP A 8 4.95 -1.32 20.98
N LEU A 9 4.12 -1.26 22.02
CA LEU A 9 2.74 -1.73 21.94
C LEU A 9 1.90 -0.91 20.96
N ALA A 10 2.22 0.37 20.74
CA ALA A 10 1.53 1.19 19.76
C ALA A 10 1.83 0.69 18.35
N MET A 11 3.08 0.33 18.06
CA MET A 11 3.48 -0.27 16.79
C MET A 11 2.81 -1.64 16.58
N LEU A 12 2.69 -2.48 17.62
CA LEU A 12 1.98 -3.76 17.50
C LEU A 12 0.50 -3.58 17.17
N LYS A 13 -0.16 -2.59 17.81
CA LYS A 13 -1.56 -2.25 17.51
C LYS A 13 -1.71 -1.73 16.08
N LEU A 14 -0.81 -0.84 15.65
CA LEU A 14 -0.78 -0.35 14.28
C LEU A 14 -0.59 -1.49 13.29
N ALA A 15 0.30 -2.43 13.59
CA ALA A 15 0.55 -3.60 12.77
C ALA A 15 -0.70 -4.47 12.59
N ALA A 16 -1.43 -4.74 13.67
CA ALA A 16 -2.67 -5.52 13.61
C ALA A 16 -3.76 -4.82 12.79
N ILE A 17 -3.91 -3.50 12.96
CA ILE A 17 -4.88 -2.69 12.19
C ILE A 17 -4.46 -2.63 10.72
N ALA A 18 -3.18 -2.41 10.44
CA ALA A 18 -2.62 -2.22 9.10
C ALA A 18 -2.87 -3.42 8.18
N VAL A 19 -2.98 -4.65 8.72
CA VAL A 19 -3.35 -5.84 7.94
C VAL A 19 -4.74 -5.66 7.32
N ILE A 20 -5.69 -5.10 8.07
CA ILE A 20 -7.07 -4.91 7.60
C ILE A 20 -7.20 -3.61 6.82
N ILE A 21 -6.76 -2.50 7.42
CA ILE A 21 -6.78 -1.16 6.83
C ILE A 21 -5.41 -0.52 7.05
N PRO A 22 -4.63 -0.26 5.98
CA PRO A 22 -5.08 -0.27 4.58
C PRO A 22 -4.91 -1.60 3.83
N SER A 23 -4.06 -2.54 4.28
CA SER A 23 -3.54 -3.59 3.39
C SER A 23 -4.62 -4.46 2.74
N LEU A 24 -5.47 -5.14 3.51
CA LEU A 24 -6.54 -5.96 2.93
C LEU A 24 -7.56 -5.13 2.15
N GLY A 25 -8.02 -4.01 2.71
CA GLY A 25 -9.02 -3.15 2.06
C GLY A 25 -8.57 -2.61 0.71
N GLU A 26 -7.35 -2.08 0.64
CA GLU A 26 -6.79 -1.55 -0.60
C GLU A 26 -6.45 -2.66 -1.60
N GLU A 27 -5.93 -3.81 -1.15
CA GLU A 27 -5.70 -4.92 -2.08
C GLU A 27 -7.01 -5.50 -2.63
N LEU A 28 -8.07 -5.60 -1.82
CA LEU A 28 -9.39 -6.01 -2.32
C LEU A 28 -9.91 -5.04 -3.38
N LEU A 29 -9.80 -3.73 -3.15
CA LEU A 29 -10.25 -2.72 -4.10
C LEU A 29 -9.41 -2.70 -5.36
N PHE A 30 -8.09 -2.52 -5.24
CA PHE A 30 -7.24 -2.26 -6.39
C PHE A 30 -6.83 -3.52 -7.12
N ARG A 31 -6.77 -4.67 -6.44
CA ARG A 31 -6.32 -5.93 -7.08
C ARG A 31 -7.54 -6.79 -7.37
N ALA A 32 -8.27 -7.21 -6.35
CA ALA A 32 -9.37 -8.17 -6.56
C ALA A 32 -10.56 -7.59 -7.36
N ALA A 33 -10.86 -6.28 -7.23
CA ALA A 33 -12.00 -5.68 -7.94
C ALA A 33 -11.63 -5.08 -9.31
N ILE A 34 -10.41 -4.55 -9.50
CA ILE A 34 -10.00 -3.91 -10.76
C ILE A 34 -9.31 -4.89 -11.72
N LEU A 35 -8.44 -5.78 -11.22
CA LEU A 35 -7.80 -6.76 -12.10
C LEU A 35 -8.84 -7.81 -12.51
N PRO A 36 -8.78 -8.30 -13.76
CA PRO A 36 -9.54 -9.47 -14.14
C PRO A 36 -9.12 -10.65 -13.25
N LYS A 37 -10.06 -11.58 -13.02
CA LYS A 37 -9.79 -12.78 -12.24
C LYS A 37 -8.61 -13.55 -12.88
N PRO A 38 -7.54 -13.86 -12.13
CA PRO A 38 -6.43 -14.63 -12.66
C PRO A 38 -6.87 -16.05 -13.04
N GLU A 39 -6.57 -16.46 -14.27
CA GLU A 39 -6.81 -17.81 -14.79
C GLU A 39 -5.48 -18.48 -15.13
N ALA A 40 -5.41 -19.81 -15.04
CA ALA A 40 -4.16 -20.56 -15.08
C ALA A 40 -3.32 -20.36 -16.36
N GLU A 41 -3.98 -20.07 -17.49
CA GLU A 41 -3.36 -19.92 -18.80
C GLU A 41 -3.53 -18.51 -19.41
N ALA A 42 -4.10 -17.58 -18.64
CA ALA A 42 -4.31 -16.22 -19.14
C ALA A 42 -2.98 -15.45 -19.22
N PRO A 43 -2.72 -14.72 -20.32
CA PRO A 43 -1.53 -13.88 -20.43
C PRO A 43 -1.57 -12.74 -19.39
N LEU A 44 -0.41 -12.17 -19.08
CA LEU A 44 -0.33 -11.04 -18.16
C LEU A 44 -1.22 -9.88 -18.65
N PRO A 45 -2.17 -9.39 -17.83
CA PRO A 45 -3.11 -8.35 -18.23
C PRO A 45 -2.46 -6.97 -18.03
N ILE A 46 -1.39 -6.68 -18.77
CA ILE A 46 -0.54 -5.50 -18.56
C ILE A 46 -1.36 -4.21 -18.48
N LYS A 47 -2.36 -4.02 -19.35
CA LYS A 47 -3.24 -2.84 -19.32
C LYS A 47 -3.99 -2.70 -17.99
N TRP A 48 -4.51 -3.79 -17.44
CA TRP A 48 -5.21 -3.79 -16.16
C TRP A 48 -4.25 -3.64 -14.97
N MET A 49 -3.04 -4.19 -15.06
CA MET A 49 -2.00 -3.97 -14.05
C MET A 49 -1.58 -2.50 -13.97
N VAL A 50 -1.40 -1.86 -15.14
CA VAL A 50 -1.11 -0.42 -15.21
C VAL A 50 -2.28 0.38 -14.66
N LEU A 51 -3.52 0.09 -15.06
CA LEU A 51 -4.70 0.79 -14.56
C LEU A 51 -4.85 0.66 -13.04
N SER A 52 -4.78 -0.57 -12.52
CA SER A 52 -4.82 -0.88 -11.09
C SER A 52 -3.74 -0.11 -10.31
N THR A 53 -2.50 -0.12 -10.82
CA THR A 53 -1.38 0.58 -10.19
C THR A 53 -1.57 2.10 -10.23
N LEU A 54 -2.00 2.66 -11.36
CA LEU A 54 -2.26 4.10 -11.47
C LEU A 54 -3.39 4.54 -10.53
N MET A 55 -4.47 3.78 -10.44
CA MET A 55 -5.55 4.08 -9.50
C MET A 55 -5.09 3.99 -8.04
N PHE A 56 -4.26 2.99 -7.71
CA PHE A 56 -3.61 2.87 -6.40
C PHE A 56 -2.71 4.08 -6.08
N VAL A 57 -1.92 4.56 -7.05
CA VAL A 57 -1.09 5.77 -6.88
C VAL A 57 -1.96 7.00 -6.68
N LEU A 58 -2.97 7.21 -7.53
CA LEU A 58 -3.87 8.37 -7.46
C LEU A 58 -4.75 8.41 -6.22
N TRP A 59 -5.01 7.24 -5.61
CA TRP A 59 -5.68 7.16 -4.33
C TRP A 59 -4.95 7.93 -3.23
N HIS A 60 -3.62 8.02 -3.28
CA HIS A 60 -2.84 8.67 -2.23
C HIS A 60 -2.96 10.21 -2.26
N PRO A 61 -2.79 10.93 -3.39
CA PRO A 61 -3.08 12.36 -3.44
C PRO A 61 -4.50 12.74 -3.01
N ILE A 62 -5.49 11.87 -3.25
CA ILE A 62 -6.88 12.07 -2.79
C ILE A 62 -6.96 12.06 -1.25
N GLN A 63 -6.11 11.29 -0.57
CA GLN A 63 -6.03 11.26 0.88
C GLN A 63 -5.39 12.52 1.49
N ALA A 64 -4.61 13.27 0.71
CA ALA A 64 -3.92 14.46 1.22
C ALA A 64 -4.86 15.51 1.87
N PRO A 65 -5.95 15.95 1.21
CA PRO A 65 -6.92 16.85 1.84
C PRO A 65 -7.78 16.19 2.94
N ILE A 66 -7.89 14.85 2.96
CA ILE A 66 -8.69 14.13 3.96
C ILE A 66 -7.99 14.16 5.34
N TYR A 67 -6.67 14.00 5.35
CA TYR A 67 -5.90 13.88 6.59
C TYR A 67 -5.06 15.12 6.93
N GLY A 68 -4.63 15.89 5.94
CA GLY A 68 -3.84 17.12 6.13
C GLY A 68 -2.50 16.91 6.84
N GLY A 69 -1.88 18.02 7.26
CA GLY A 69 -0.63 18.01 8.04
C GLY A 69 0.56 17.31 7.36
N ALA A 70 1.45 16.74 8.17
CA ALA A 70 2.63 16.02 7.68
C ALA A 70 2.27 14.75 6.88
N PHE A 71 1.18 14.07 7.26
CA PHE A 71 0.70 12.90 6.53
C PHE A 71 0.22 13.28 5.13
N GLY A 72 -0.62 14.31 5.02
CA GLY A 72 -1.12 14.78 3.73
C GLY A 72 -0.01 15.29 2.82
N ALA A 73 0.98 16.00 3.37
CA ALA A 73 2.16 16.42 2.60
C ALA A 73 2.96 15.21 2.07
N MET A 74 3.07 14.13 2.85
CA MET A 74 3.71 12.89 2.39
C MET A 74 2.95 12.23 1.24
N MET A 75 1.61 12.23 1.28
CA MET A 75 0.79 11.65 0.21
C MET A 75 0.95 12.35 -1.15
N LEU A 76 1.49 13.58 -1.17
CA LEU A 76 1.81 14.34 -2.39
C LEU A 76 3.29 14.26 -2.77
N ASN A 77 4.14 13.66 -1.93
CA ASN A 77 5.57 13.62 -2.18
C ASN A 77 5.87 12.69 -3.39
N PRO A 78 6.61 13.16 -4.41
CA PRO A 78 6.84 12.38 -5.63
C PRO A 78 7.60 11.08 -5.37
N TRP A 79 8.55 11.08 -4.42
CA TRP A 79 9.31 9.87 -4.07
C TRP A 79 8.44 8.85 -3.33
N PHE A 80 7.52 9.32 -2.49
CA PHE A 80 6.50 8.46 -1.90
C PHE A 80 5.62 7.84 -2.99
N LEU A 81 5.14 8.63 -3.96
CA LEU A 81 4.32 8.13 -5.06
C LEU A 81 5.07 7.11 -5.95
N VAL A 82 6.38 7.27 -6.14
CA VAL A 82 7.22 6.26 -6.80
C VAL A 82 7.26 4.97 -6.00
N ALA A 83 7.46 5.03 -4.68
CA ALA A 83 7.43 3.84 -3.82
C ALA A 83 6.06 3.14 -3.86
N VAL A 84 4.97 3.92 -3.81
CA VAL A 84 3.59 3.43 -3.96
C VAL A 84 3.39 2.76 -5.32
N ALA A 85 3.93 3.33 -6.41
CA ALA A 85 3.83 2.73 -7.74
C ALA A 85 4.57 1.39 -7.82
N LEU A 86 5.78 1.30 -7.26
CA LEU A 86 6.57 0.07 -7.21
C LEU A 86 5.87 -1.02 -6.39
N THR A 87 5.43 -0.69 -5.18
CA THR A 87 4.65 -1.61 -4.34
C THR A 87 3.36 -2.02 -5.05
N GLY A 88 2.67 -1.08 -5.66
CA GLY A 88 1.40 -1.34 -6.32
C GLY A 88 1.51 -2.28 -7.51
N PHE A 89 2.57 -2.12 -8.32
CA PHE A 89 2.88 -3.03 -9.42
C PHE A 89 3.31 -4.41 -8.92
N ALA A 90 4.15 -4.47 -7.88
CA ALA A 90 4.59 -5.72 -7.27
C ALA A 90 3.40 -6.52 -6.70
N CYS A 91 2.48 -5.86 -6.00
CA CYS A 91 1.24 -6.47 -5.51
C CYS A 91 0.37 -7.00 -6.65
N ALA A 92 0.19 -6.23 -7.74
CA ALA A 92 -0.57 -6.68 -8.91
C ALA A 92 0.06 -7.93 -9.55
N ARG A 93 1.39 -7.98 -9.63
CA ARG A 93 2.13 -9.14 -10.15
C ARG A 93 1.96 -10.36 -9.24
N LEU A 94 2.15 -10.19 -7.92
CA LEU A 94 1.96 -11.27 -6.95
C LEU A 94 0.55 -11.84 -6.97
N TYR A 95 -0.47 -10.97 -7.01
CA TYR A 95 -1.86 -11.41 -7.12
C TYR A 95 -2.11 -12.26 -8.36
N TRP A 96 -1.57 -11.83 -9.52
CA TRP A 96 -1.73 -12.56 -10.78
C TRP A 96 -1.05 -13.93 -10.76
N GLU A 97 0.19 -14.02 -10.26
CA GLU A 97 0.95 -15.28 -10.24
C GLU A 97 0.41 -16.29 -9.25
N THR A 98 0.07 -15.82 -8.06
CA THR A 98 -0.32 -16.69 -6.95
C THR A 98 -1.80 -17.00 -6.97
N ARG A 99 -2.60 -16.21 -7.73
CA ARG A 99 -4.07 -16.27 -7.77
C ARG A 99 -4.69 -16.13 -6.38
N SER A 100 -3.96 -15.48 -5.47
CA SER A 100 -4.31 -15.30 -4.08
C SER A 100 -4.06 -13.84 -3.71
N ILE A 101 -4.97 -13.27 -2.93
CA ILE A 101 -4.82 -11.89 -2.45
C ILE A 101 -3.78 -11.78 -1.33
N TRP A 102 -3.55 -12.88 -0.60
CA TRP A 102 -2.74 -12.86 0.61
C TRP A 102 -1.27 -12.50 0.40
N PRO A 103 -0.56 -12.96 -0.66
CA PRO A 103 0.81 -12.51 -0.93
C PRO A 103 0.90 -11.00 -1.19
N ALA A 104 -0.07 -10.42 -1.90
CA ALA A 104 -0.14 -8.98 -2.12
C ALA A 104 -0.42 -8.22 -0.81
N VAL A 105 -1.37 -8.70 0.00
CA VAL A 105 -1.67 -8.14 1.34
C VAL A 105 -0.45 -8.19 2.24
N ALA A 106 0.28 -9.30 2.26
CA ALA A 106 1.49 -9.46 3.06
C ALA A 106 2.60 -8.51 2.62
N LEU A 107 2.87 -8.40 1.30
CA LEU A 107 3.87 -7.46 0.79
C LEU A 107 3.51 -6.01 1.16
N HIS A 108 2.27 -5.60 0.90
CA HIS A 108 1.81 -4.26 1.20
C HIS A 108 1.94 -3.95 2.69
N TRP A 109 1.50 -4.87 3.55
CA TRP A 109 1.64 -4.75 5.00
C TRP A 109 3.10 -4.62 5.45
N ILE A 110 4.00 -5.48 4.93
CA ILE A 110 5.44 -5.42 5.26
C ILE A 110 6.02 -4.05 4.90
N VAL A 111 5.68 -3.51 3.73
CA VAL A 111 6.17 -2.19 3.29
C VAL A 111 5.68 -1.09 4.22
N ILE A 112 4.40 -1.11 4.62
CA ILE A 112 3.86 -0.16 5.60
C ILE A 112 4.58 -0.27 6.93
N MET A 113 4.78 -1.49 7.42
CA MET A 113 5.44 -1.71 8.71
C MET A 113 6.91 -1.33 8.68
N ALA A 114 7.63 -1.60 7.59
CA ALA A 114 9.00 -1.12 7.43
C ALA A 114 9.04 0.42 7.45
N TRP A 115 8.10 1.07 6.78
CA TRP A 115 8.01 2.52 6.76
C TRP A 115 7.68 3.12 8.14
N LYS A 116 6.70 2.56 8.84
CA LYS A 116 6.22 3.05 10.14
C LYS A 116 7.18 2.70 11.27
N ALA A 117 7.62 1.45 11.34
CA ALA A 117 8.42 0.94 12.44
C ALA A 117 9.90 1.28 12.31
N LEU A 118 10.45 1.52 11.11
CA LEU A 118 11.89 1.74 10.94
C LEU A 118 12.25 3.15 10.47
N LEU A 119 11.36 3.82 9.73
CA LEU A 119 11.66 5.08 9.02
C LEU A 119 10.89 6.30 9.51
N ASP A 120 10.19 6.17 10.65
CA ASP A 120 9.42 7.23 11.30
C ASP A 120 8.39 7.87 10.35
N GLY A 121 7.65 7.03 9.64
CA GLY A 121 6.65 7.50 8.67
C GLY A 121 5.52 8.27 9.35
N PRO A 122 5.17 9.50 8.88
CA PRO A 122 4.14 10.32 9.49
C PRO A 122 2.81 9.57 9.56
N SER A 123 2.03 9.77 10.62
CA SER A 123 0.73 9.13 10.82
C SER A 123 -0.36 10.19 10.92
N PRO A 124 -1.56 9.97 10.36
CA PRO A 124 -2.66 10.91 10.53
C PRO A 124 -3.21 10.90 11.97
N TRP A 125 -2.81 9.91 12.78
CA TRP A 125 -3.29 9.71 14.15
C TRP A 125 -2.32 10.17 15.23
N THR A 126 -1.12 10.63 14.85
CA THR A 126 -0.11 11.16 15.79
C THR A 126 0.34 12.54 15.34
N THR A 127 0.45 13.47 16.28
CA THR A 127 0.80 14.87 16.00
C THR A 127 2.30 15.15 15.97
N ALA A 128 3.13 14.11 15.86
CA ALA A 128 4.59 14.23 15.77
C ALA A 128 5.03 14.31 14.30
#